data_AF-A0A6B3NAK9-F1
#
_entry.id   AF-A0A6B3NAK9-F1
#
_cell.length_a   1.000
_cell.length_b   1.000
_cell.length_c   1.000
_cell.angle_alpha   90.00
_cell.angle_beta   90.00
_cell.angle_gamma   90.00
#
_symmetry.space_group_name_H-M   'P 1'
#
loop_
_entity.id
_entity.type
_entity.pdbx_description
1 polymer ?
#
loop_
_entity_poly.entity_id
_entity_poly.type
_entity_poly.pdbx_seq_one_letter_code
_entity_poly.pdbx_strand_id
1 'polypeptide(L)' 'SPIDVLEVDGQYYGFSGCHRYEAHQRLGKETIKCRIRRATRSVLQRHLA' A
#
# COMPACT_ATOMS: atom_id res chain seq x y z
N SER A 1 -8.71 -9.54 3.29
CA SER A 1 -7.25 -9.53 3.57
C SER A 1 -6.74 -8.10 3.69
N PRO A 2 -5.86 -7.75 4.64
CA PRO A 2 -5.23 -6.42 4.74
C PRO A 2 -4.52 -6.03 3.43
N ILE A 3 -4.43 -4.72 3.14
CA ILE A 3 -3.63 -4.23 2.00
C ILE A 3 -2.16 -4.23 2.43
N ASP A 4 -1.24 -4.66 1.57
CA ASP A 4 0.19 -4.54 1.84
C ASP A 4 0.74 -3.23 1.28
N VAL A 5 1.44 -2.49 2.13
CA VAL A 5 2.04 -1.19 1.82
C VAL A 5 3.53 -1.24 2.15
N LEU A 6 4.39 -0.78 1.24
CA LEU A 6 5.82 -0.58 1.51
C LEU A 6 6.05 0.87 1.96
N GLU A 7 6.77 1.05 3.05
CA GLU A 7 7.32 2.32 3.49
C GLU A 7 8.77 2.42 2.99
N VAL A 8 9.07 3.47 2.22
CA VAL A 8 10.41 3.77 1.72
C VAL A 8 10.66 5.26 1.89
N ASP A 9 11.68 5.63 2.67
CA ASP A 9 12.04 7.03 2.98
C ASP A 9 10.85 7.90 3.44
N GLY A 10 9.92 7.33 4.23
CA GLY A 10 8.72 8.02 4.71
C GLY A 10 7.58 8.15 3.69
N GLN A 11 7.74 7.62 2.48
CA GLN A 11 6.65 7.47 1.51
C GLN A 11 6.04 6.08 1.55
N TYR A 12 4.71 6.01 1.34
CA TYR A 12 3.93 4.78 1.38
C TYR A 12 3.47 4.38 -0.01
N TYR A 13 3.78 3.15 -0.41
CA TYR A 13 3.43 2.60 -1.72
C TYR A 13 2.58 1.33 -1.55
N GLY A 14 1.40 1.29 -2.16
CA GLY A 14 0.52 0.11 -2.13
C GLY A 14 0.76 -0.79 -3.33
N PHE A 15 0.92 -2.10 -3.11
CA PHE A 15 1.20 -3.08 -4.19
C PHE A 15 0.11 -4.15 -4.34
N SER A 16 -0.85 -4.19 -3.41
CA SER A 16 -1.93 -5.17 -3.43
C SER A 16 -3.26 -4.52 -3.08
N GLY A 17 -4.36 -5.20 -3.37
CA GLY A 17 -5.67 -4.85 -2.82
C GLY A 17 -6.41 -3.68 -3.48
N CYS A 18 -6.28 -3.48 -4.80
CA CYS A 18 -7.02 -2.43 -5.53
C CYS A 18 -8.53 -2.48 -5.26
N HIS A 19 -9.15 -3.67 -5.26
CA HIS A 19 -10.58 -3.83 -4.98
C HIS A 19 -10.98 -3.36 -3.57
N ARG A 20 -10.12 -3.58 -2.56
CA ARG A 20 -10.40 -3.12 -1.20
C ARG A 20 -10.17 -1.62 -1.04
N TYR A 21 -9.17 -1.09 -1.71
CA TYR A 21 -8.93 0.35 -1.76
C TYR A 21 -10.12 1.07 -2.42
N GLU A 22 -10.59 0.58 -3.57
CA GLU A 22 -11.79 1.10 -4.24
C GLU A 22 -13.04 0.96 -3.38
N ALA A 23 -13.24 -0.17 -2.70
CA ALA A 23 -14.39 -0.35 -1.82
C ALA A 23 -14.36 0.67 -0.65
N HIS A 24 -13.19 0.90 -0.03
CA HIS A 24 -13.06 1.92 1.01
C HIS A 24 -13.29 3.34 0.47
N GLN A 25 -12.79 3.66 -0.72
CA GLN A 25 -13.06 4.95 -1.37
C GLN A 25 -14.54 5.14 -1.68
N ARG A 26 -15.22 4.13 -2.26
CA ARG A 26 -16.66 4.17 -2.53
C ARG A 26 -17.49 4.28 -1.25
N LEU A 27 -17.02 3.69 -0.15
CA LEU A 27 -17.64 3.79 1.17
C LEU A 27 -17.28 5.09 1.92
N GLY A 28 -16.49 5.99 1.33
CA GLY A 28 -16.10 7.26 1.94
C GLY A 28 -15.23 7.11 3.20
N LYS A 29 -14.48 6.02 3.34
CA LYS A 29 -13.64 5.79 4.51
C LYS A 29 -12.32 6.54 4.39
N GLU A 30 -12.05 7.41 5.36
CA GLU A 30 -10.81 8.19 5.43
C GLU A 30 -9.56 7.33 5.68
N THR A 31 -9.73 6.15 6.30
CA THR A 31 -8.62 5.24 6.63
C THR A 31 -8.89 3.81 6.19
N ILE A 32 -7.80 3.08 5.91
CA ILE A 32 -7.83 1.67 5.54
C ILE A 32 -6.77 0.89 6.30
N LYS A 33 -7.18 -0.28 6.83
CA LYS A 33 -6.25 -1.19 7.50
C LYS A 33 -5.30 -1.80 6.48
N CYS A 34 -4.03 -1.44 6.62
CA CYS A 34 -2.92 -1.96 5.85
C CYS A 34 -1.87 -2.61 6.75
N ARG A 35 -1.04 -3.46 6.16
CA ARG A 35 0.18 -4.00 6.75
C ARG A 35 1.35 -3.25 6.12
N ILE A 36 2.04 -2.47 6.94
CA ILE A 36 3.19 -1.68 6.51
C ILE A 36 4.45 -2.54 6.65
N ARG A 37 5.26 -2.59 5.59
CA ARG A 37 6.60 -3.19 5.61
C ARG A 37 7.63 -2.14 5.23
N ARG A 38 8.67 -2.00 6.04
CA ARG A 38 9.80 -1.12 5.73
C ARG A 38 10.67 -1.75 4.67
N ALA A 39 11.06 -0.96 3.68
CA ALA A 39 11.88 -1.42 2.58
C ALA A 39 12.82 -0.31 2.07
N THR A 40 13.87 -0.74 1.37
CA THR A 40 14.81 0.18 0.72
C THR A 40 14.33 0.52 -0.69
N ARG A 41 14.88 1.58 -1.30
CA ARG A 41 14.60 1.94 -2.71
C ARG A 41 14.86 0.79 -3.69
N SER A 42 15.84 -0.06 -3.42
CA SER A 42 16.12 -1.23 -4.26
C SER A 42 14.96 -2.23 -4.27
N VAL A 43 14.27 -2.41 -3.14
CA VAL A 43 13.07 -3.26 -3.07
C VAL A 43 11.90 -2.61 -3.81
N LEU A 44 11.74 -1.29 -3.69
CA LEU A 44 10.73 -0.54 -4.46
C LEU A 44 10.94 -0.69 -5.96
N GLN A 45 12.17 -0.54 -6.46
CA GLN A 45 12.50 -0.73 -7.88
C GLN A 45 12.10 -2.11 -8.38
N ARG A 46 12.29 -3.17 -7.58
CA ARG A 46 11.90 -4.53 -7.96
C ARG A 46 10.39 -4.73 -8.11
N HIS A 47 9.58 -3.90 -7.45
CA HIS A 47 8.12 -3.95 -7.55
C HIS A 47 7.54 -3.01 -8.62
N LEU A 48 8.35 -2.09 -9.15
CA LEU A 48 7.97 -1.17 -10.24
C LEU A 48 8.39 -1.67 -11.64
N ALA A 49 9.23 -2.72 -11.71
CA ALA A 49 9.64 -3.39 -12.93
C ALA A 49 8.60 -4.43 -13.38
#